data_AF-A0A1Y6AX25-F1
#
_entry.id   AF-A0A1Y6AX25-F1
#
_cell.length_a   1.000
_cell.length_b   1.000
_cell.length_c   1.000
_cell.angle_alpha   90.00
_cell.angle_beta   90.00
_cell.angle_gamma   90.00
#
_symmetry.space_group_name_H-M   'P 1'
#
loop_
_entity.id
_entity.type
_entity.pdbx_description
1 polymer ?
#
loop_
_entity_poly.entity_id
_entity_poly.type
_entity_poly.pdbx_seq_one_letter_code
_entity_poly.pdbx_strand_id
1 'polypeptide(L)'
;MNSFVNDKFYEIRKNLFEEITMLNDAQFNNNPGKNKWSIAQVCHHLVLLDKVVIKVISSGLKKIDSTLKERREIHSILQDRAIKFAAPEMIEPSLERFEVQQMVNLLNESRKELMRFLSTIEDESILTKKSVMHPALGELLLDQWIELIYLHEQRHIEQIKEIKLLCEIGK
;
A
#
# COMPACT_ATOMS: atom_id res chain seq x y z
N MET A 1 -0.72 3.56 18.64
CA MET A 1 0.11 2.81 17.69
C MET A 1 1.57 3.01 18.07
N ASN A 2 2.36 1.93 18.20
CA ASN A 2 3.80 2.00 18.47
C ASN A 2 4.53 2.99 17.50
N SER A 3 5.45 3.80 18.05
CA SER A 3 6.22 4.81 17.29
C SER A 3 6.92 4.23 16.06
N PHE A 4 7.44 3.01 16.16
CA PHE A 4 8.15 2.36 15.05
C PHE A 4 7.30 2.25 13.77
N VAL A 5 6.02 1.89 13.88
CA VAL A 5 5.13 1.76 12.73
C VAL A 5 4.83 3.12 12.11
N ASN A 6 4.64 4.14 12.95
CA ASN A 6 4.39 5.50 12.48
C ASN A 6 5.61 6.07 11.74
N ASP A 7 6.82 5.81 12.27
CA ASP A 7 8.08 6.19 11.64
C ASP A 7 8.21 5.53 10.27
N LYS A 8 7.91 4.23 10.16
CA LYS A 8 7.89 3.52 8.87
C LYS A 8 6.87 4.09 7.89
N PHE A 9 5.66 4.42 8.32
CA PHE A 9 4.68 5.07 7.45
C PHE A 9 5.16 6.41 6.93
N TYR A 10 5.83 7.20 7.77
CA TYR A 10 6.37 8.50 7.38
C TYR A 10 7.55 8.35 6.42
N GLU A 11 8.55 7.55 6.78
CA GLU A 11 9.77 7.32 5.99
C GLU A 11 9.44 6.83 4.58
N ILE A 12 8.61 5.79 4.47
CA ILE A 12 8.28 5.19 3.17
C ILE A 12 7.45 6.15 2.32
N ARG A 13 6.51 6.90 2.92
CA ARG A 13 5.72 7.89 2.18
C ARG A 13 6.58 9.03 1.65
N LYS A 14 7.55 9.49 2.45
CA LYS A 14 8.51 10.49 2.01
C LYS A 14 9.30 10.00 0.80
N ASN A 15 9.81 8.76 0.84
CA ASN A 15 10.55 8.16 -0.28
C ASN A 15 9.67 8.07 -1.55
N LEU A 16 8.39 7.72 -1.42
CA LEU A 16 7.45 7.74 -2.55
C LEU A 16 7.33 9.14 -3.17
N PHE A 17 7.24 10.18 -2.35
CA PHE A 17 7.16 11.56 -2.83
C PHE A 17 8.43 12.04 -3.52
N GLU A 18 9.61 11.62 -3.04
CA GLU A 18 10.88 11.88 -3.72
C GLU A 18 10.90 11.27 -5.13
N GLU A 19 10.24 10.12 -5.33
CA GLU A 19 10.14 9.51 -6.67
C GLU A 19 9.18 10.25 -7.61
N ILE A 20 8.07 10.81 -7.13
CA ILE A 20 6.99 11.27 -8.04
C ILE A 20 6.91 12.78 -8.23
N THR A 21 7.39 13.59 -7.28
CA THR A 21 7.11 15.04 -7.26
C THR A 21 7.80 15.84 -8.37
N MET A 22 8.92 15.34 -8.90
CA MET A 22 9.66 15.98 -10.00
C MET A 22 9.18 15.57 -11.40
N LEU A 23 8.19 14.67 -11.47
CA LEU A 23 7.60 14.25 -12.74
C LEU A 23 6.61 15.31 -13.24
N ASN A 24 6.49 15.45 -14.56
CA ASN A 24 5.33 16.10 -15.15
C ASN A 24 4.19 15.09 -15.38
N ASP A 25 2.98 15.60 -15.60
CA ASP A 25 1.78 14.75 -15.77
C ASP A 25 1.88 13.80 -16.97
N ALA A 26 2.63 14.15 -18.02
CA ALA A 26 2.83 13.26 -19.15
C ALA A 26 3.70 12.05 -18.76
N GLN A 27 4.80 12.28 -18.04
CA GLN A 27 5.65 11.20 -17.50
C GLN A 27 4.90 10.35 -16.48
N PHE A 28 4.16 11.00 -15.58
CA PHE A 28 3.42 10.34 -14.50
C PHE A 28 2.35 9.38 -15.02
N ASN A 29 1.64 9.79 -16.08
CA ASN A 29 0.60 8.99 -16.71
C ASN A 29 1.11 8.11 -17.87
N ASN A 30 2.41 8.11 -18.16
CA ASN A 30 2.95 7.31 -19.25
C ASN A 30 2.76 5.81 -18.98
N ASN A 31 2.28 5.07 -20.00
CA ASN A 31 2.04 3.65 -19.87
C ASN A 31 3.27 2.86 -20.37
N PRO A 32 3.94 2.07 -19.50
CA PRO A 32 5.14 1.31 -19.85
C PRO A 32 4.86 0.02 -20.65
N GLY A 33 3.61 -0.29 -20.98
CA GLY A 33 3.24 -1.39 -21.87
C GLY A 33 1.87 -2.01 -21.59
N LYS A 34 1.42 -2.88 -22.49
CA LYS A 34 0.13 -3.58 -22.35
C LYS A 34 0.07 -4.33 -21.01
N ASN A 35 -1.04 -4.18 -20.29
CA ASN A 35 -1.30 -4.78 -18.97
C ASN A 35 -0.33 -4.34 -17.85
N LYS A 36 0.36 -3.20 -18.00
CA LYS A 36 1.15 -2.59 -16.93
C LYS A 36 0.50 -1.29 -16.47
N TRP A 37 0.69 -0.97 -15.20
CA TRP A 37 0.26 0.29 -14.62
C TRP A 37 1.26 1.40 -14.90
N SER A 38 0.75 2.61 -15.17
CA SER A 38 1.54 3.84 -15.10
C SER A 38 1.92 4.16 -13.65
N ILE A 39 2.83 5.13 -13.47
CA ILE A 39 3.20 5.61 -12.13
C ILE A 39 1.96 6.17 -11.42
N ALA A 40 1.11 6.93 -12.13
CA ALA A 40 -0.15 7.44 -11.62
C ALA A 40 -1.07 6.33 -11.09
N GLN A 41 -1.19 5.23 -11.83
CA GLN A 41 -2.00 4.08 -11.45
C GLN A 41 -1.42 3.33 -10.24
N VAL A 42 -0.09 3.19 -10.16
CA VAL A 42 0.57 2.64 -8.96
C VAL A 42 0.24 3.50 -7.73
N CYS A 43 0.34 4.82 -7.83
CA CYS A 43 0.02 5.72 -6.72
C CYS A 43 -1.47 5.67 -6.35
N HIS A 44 -2.38 5.63 -7.33
CA HIS A 44 -3.80 5.52 -7.06
C HIS A 44 -4.15 4.20 -6.35
N HIS A 45 -3.51 3.10 -6.73
CA HIS A 45 -3.65 1.82 -6.03
C HIS A 45 -3.28 1.92 -4.55
N LEU A 46 -2.21 2.66 -4.21
CA LEU A 46 -1.81 2.89 -2.81
C LEU A 46 -2.85 3.71 -2.04
N VAL A 47 -3.47 4.72 -2.67
CA VAL A 47 -4.59 5.48 -2.07
C VAL A 47 -5.77 4.54 -1.76
N LEU A 48 -6.12 3.65 -2.69
CA LEU A 48 -7.20 2.68 -2.48
C LEU A 48 -6.87 1.69 -1.38
N LEU A 49 -5.62 1.22 -1.31
CA LEU A 49 -5.17 0.32 -0.26
C LEU A 49 -5.34 0.94 1.13
N ASP A 50 -4.86 2.17 1.35
CA ASP A 50 -4.98 2.91 2.62
C ASP A 50 -6.46 2.98 3.08
N LYS A 51 -7.41 3.15 2.15
CA LYS A 51 -8.86 3.18 2.44
C LYS A 51 -9.44 1.79 2.72
N VAL A 52 -9.00 0.77 1.99
CA VAL A 52 -9.52 -0.59 2.13
C VAL A 52 -9.05 -1.25 3.43
N VAL A 53 -7.80 -1.04 3.83
CA VAL A 53 -7.27 -1.61 5.07
C VAL A 53 -7.97 -1.10 6.33
N ILE A 54 -8.51 0.14 6.32
CA ILE A 54 -9.41 0.62 7.39
C ILE A 54 -10.61 -0.32 7.55
N LYS A 55 -11.27 -0.67 6.44
CA LYS A 55 -12.44 -1.58 6.46
C LYS A 55 -12.04 -2.98 6.91
N VAL A 56 -10.90 -3.48 6.42
CA VAL A 56 -10.37 -4.81 6.79
C VAL A 56 -10.12 -4.88 8.29
N ILE A 57 -9.34 -3.95 8.84
CA ILE A 57 -8.99 -3.93 10.27
C ILE A 57 -10.25 -3.71 11.11
N SER A 58 -11.12 -2.75 10.74
CA SER A 58 -12.38 -2.50 11.44
C SER A 58 -13.28 -3.74 11.49
N SER A 59 -13.35 -4.50 10.39
CA SER A 59 -14.11 -5.75 10.35
C SER A 59 -13.47 -6.84 11.22
N GLY A 60 -12.13 -6.93 11.20
CA GLY A 60 -11.38 -7.91 11.98
C GLY A 60 -11.48 -7.66 13.48
N LEU A 61 -11.50 -6.40 13.92
CA LEU A 61 -11.70 -6.04 15.34
C LEU A 61 -13.01 -6.57 15.93
N LYS A 62 -14.03 -6.77 15.09
CA LYS A 62 -15.36 -7.29 15.48
C LYS A 62 -15.44 -8.82 15.46
N LYS A 63 -14.43 -9.52 14.94
CA LYS A 63 -14.41 -10.98 14.89
C LYS A 63 -14.04 -11.56 16.25
N ILE A 64 -14.35 -12.85 16.44
CA ILE A 64 -13.77 -13.63 17.54
C ILE A 64 -12.25 -13.72 17.40
N ASP A 65 -11.59 -14.14 18.48
CA ASP A 65 -10.13 -14.33 18.46
C ASP A 65 -9.74 -15.43 17.48
N SER A 66 -8.60 -15.22 16.83
CA SER A 66 -8.04 -16.12 15.84
C SER A 66 -7.50 -17.38 16.49
N THR A 67 -7.54 -18.48 15.74
CA THR A 67 -6.79 -19.70 16.10
C THR A 67 -5.34 -19.66 15.59
N LEU A 68 -5.00 -18.68 14.74
CA LEU A 68 -3.66 -18.45 14.22
C LEU A 68 -2.73 -18.01 15.36
N LYS A 69 -1.72 -18.82 15.66
CA LYS A 69 -0.75 -18.56 16.74
C LYS A 69 0.57 -17.97 16.25
N GLU A 70 0.86 -18.13 14.96
CA GLU A 70 2.15 -17.77 14.37
C GLU A 70 1.96 -16.70 13.29
N ARG A 71 2.88 -15.73 13.30
CA ARG A 71 2.96 -14.73 12.23
C ARG A 71 3.42 -15.38 10.94
N ARG A 72 2.90 -14.90 9.81
CA ARG A 72 3.39 -15.30 8.49
C ARG A 72 4.62 -14.48 8.07
N GLU A 73 5.57 -15.13 7.41
CA GLU A 73 6.72 -14.47 6.77
C GLU A 73 6.29 -13.68 5.51
N ILE A 74 5.86 -12.43 5.70
CA ILE A 74 5.39 -11.57 4.59
C ILE A 74 6.49 -10.72 3.96
N HIS A 75 7.59 -10.45 4.67
CA HIS A 75 8.67 -9.57 4.22
C HIS A 75 9.35 -10.10 2.95
N SER A 76 9.87 -11.33 2.99
CA SER A 76 10.55 -11.95 1.86
C SER A 76 9.65 -12.05 0.63
N ILE A 77 8.36 -12.36 0.85
CA ILE A 77 7.36 -12.46 -0.22
C ILE A 77 7.13 -11.09 -0.89
N LEU A 78 7.04 -10.01 -0.11
CA LEU A 78 6.80 -8.66 -0.63
C LEU A 78 8.05 -8.04 -1.26
N GLN A 79 9.24 -8.42 -0.81
CA GLN A 79 10.50 -7.97 -1.41
C GLN A 79 10.80 -8.67 -2.74
N ASP A 80 10.33 -9.90 -2.93
CA ASP A 80 10.54 -10.62 -4.17
C ASP A 80 9.64 -10.09 -5.31
N ARG A 81 10.22 -9.25 -6.17
CA ARG A 81 9.56 -8.66 -7.35
C ARG A 81 9.30 -9.66 -8.47
N ALA A 82 9.88 -10.88 -8.42
CA ALA A 82 9.58 -11.95 -9.37
C ALA A 82 8.19 -12.56 -9.11
N ILE A 83 7.73 -12.57 -7.86
CA ILE A 83 6.37 -12.98 -7.50
C ILE A 83 5.39 -11.91 -7.98
N LYS A 84 4.43 -12.28 -8.83
CA LYS A 84 3.41 -11.37 -9.34
C LYS A 84 2.07 -11.60 -8.65
N PHE A 85 1.45 -10.51 -8.21
CA PHE A 85 0.12 -10.53 -7.58
C PHE A 85 -0.86 -9.80 -8.49
N ALA A 86 -2.03 -10.39 -8.69
CA ALA A 86 -3.16 -9.69 -9.28
C ALA A 86 -3.85 -8.88 -8.17
N ALA A 87 -4.06 -7.58 -8.42
CA ALA A 87 -4.84 -6.76 -7.52
C ALA A 87 -6.32 -7.13 -7.61
N PRO A 88 -7.04 -7.31 -6.49
CA PRO A 88 -8.49 -7.42 -6.49
C PRO A 88 -9.14 -6.16 -7.07
N GLU A 89 -10.30 -6.31 -7.71
CA GLU A 89 -11.08 -5.24 -8.36
C GLU A 89 -11.27 -4.01 -7.46
N MET A 90 -11.53 -4.23 -6.17
CA MET A 90 -11.76 -3.15 -5.18
C MET A 90 -10.55 -2.23 -4.93
N ILE A 91 -9.34 -2.66 -5.30
CA ILE A 91 -8.11 -1.84 -5.24
C ILE A 91 -7.46 -1.71 -6.61
N GLU A 92 -8.18 -2.01 -7.69
CA GLU A 92 -7.68 -1.74 -9.04
C GLU A 92 -7.70 -0.24 -9.32
N PRO A 93 -6.60 0.35 -9.84
CA PRO A 93 -6.54 1.79 -10.04
C PRO A 93 -7.40 2.24 -11.22
N SER A 94 -7.83 3.52 -11.17
CA SER A 94 -8.58 4.13 -12.28
C SER A 94 -7.75 4.15 -13.56
N LEU A 95 -8.44 4.09 -14.70
CA LEU A 95 -7.85 4.31 -16.03
C LEU A 95 -7.74 5.81 -16.36
N GLU A 96 -8.30 6.68 -15.52
CA GLU A 96 -8.22 8.12 -15.66
C GLU A 96 -6.79 8.62 -15.49
N ARG A 97 -6.54 9.81 -16.06
CA ARG A 97 -5.28 10.51 -15.89
C ARG A 97 -5.32 11.33 -14.60
N PHE A 98 -4.19 11.43 -13.93
CA PHE A 98 -4.05 12.20 -12.70
C PHE A 98 -2.98 13.28 -12.86
N GLU A 99 -3.22 14.45 -12.26
CA GLU A 99 -2.14 15.42 -12.02
C GLU A 99 -1.26 14.93 -10.86
N VAL A 100 0.05 15.17 -10.93
CA VAL A 100 0.99 14.76 -9.87
C VAL A 100 0.57 15.35 -8.52
N GLN A 101 0.25 16.65 -8.49
CA GLN A 101 -0.13 17.34 -7.25
C GLN A 101 -1.47 16.83 -6.69
N GLN A 102 -2.44 16.51 -7.56
CA GLN A 102 -3.69 15.89 -7.16
C GLN A 102 -3.43 14.54 -6.48
N MET A 103 -2.55 13.71 -7.04
CA MET A 103 -2.23 12.41 -6.46
C MET A 103 -1.50 12.52 -5.11
N VAL A 104 -0.58 13.49 -4.97
CA VAL A 104 0.08 13.77 -3.69
C VAL A 104 -0.94 14.11 -2.61
N ASN A 105 -1.95 14.92 -2.94
CA ASN A 105 -3.02 15.27 -2.00
C ASN A 105 -3.85 14.04 -1.62
N LEU A 106 -4.23 13.20 -2.60
CA LEU A 106 -4.98 11.96 -2.34
C LEU A 106 -4.21 10.97 -1.46
N LEU A 107 -2.91 10.82 -1.69
CA LEU A 107 -2.03 9.98 -0.86
C LEU A 107 -1.96 10.51 0.58
N ASN A 108 -1.75 11.82 0.76
CA ASN A 108 -1.72 12.43 2.09
C ASN A 108 -3.04 12.24 2.84
N GLU A 109 -4.17 12.55 2.21
CA GLU A 109 -5.47 12.45 2.86
C GLU A 109 -5.82 11.00 3.22
N SER A 110 -5.61 10.04 2.32
CA SER A 110 -5.87 8.61 2.62
C SER A 110 -5.01 8.08 3.76
N ARG A 111 -3.72 8.42 3.83
CA ARG A 111 -2.85 8.04 4.96
C ARG A 111 -3.29 8.72 6.26
N LYS A 112 -3.71 9.98 6.20
CA LYS A 112 -4.20 10.72 7.37
C LYS A 112 -5.49 10.10 7.92
N GLU A 113 -6.40 9.67 7.05
CA GLU A 113 -7.60 8.93 7.43
C GLU A 113 -7.26 7.58 8.09
N LEU A 114 -6.33 6.83 7.50
CA LEU A 114 -5.83 5.57 8.06
C LEU A 114 -5.22 5.78 9.45
N MET A 115 -4.33 6.77 9.60
CA MET A 115 -3.68 7.08 10.87
C MET A 115 -4.68 7.48 11.95
N ARG A 116 -5.67 8.31 11.60
CA ARG A 116 -6.78 8.69 12.50
C ARG A 116 -7.58 7.46 12.93
N PHE A 117 -7.86 6.53 12.02
CA PHE A 117 -8.54 5.28 12.37
C PHE A 117 -7.68 4.42 13.31
N LEU A 118 -6.40 4.22 12.99
CA LEU A 118 -5.49 3.43 13.83
C LEU A 118 -5.32 4.03 15.24
N SER A 119 -5.39 5.36 15.39
CA SER A 119 -5.37 6.00 16.71
C SER A 119 -6.63 5.79 17.55
N THR A 120 -7.72 5.27 16.98
CA THR A 120 -8.93 4.89 17.74
C THR A 120 -8.82 3.53 18.43
N ILE A 121 -7.75 2.77 18.12
CA ILE A 121 -7.52 1.44 18.71
C ILE A 121 -6.78 1.63 20.03
N GLU A 122 -7.53 1.60 21.15
CA GLU A 122 -6.98 1.83 22.49
C GLU A 122 -6.13 0.66 23.00
N ASP A 123 -6.63 -0.58 22.86
CA ASP A 123 -5.89 -1.80 23.22
C ASP A 123 -5.22 -2.40 21.98
N GLU A 124 -3.94 -2.07 21.76
CA GLU A 124 -3.16 -2.63 20.65
C GLU A 124 -2.94 -4.15 20.76
N SER A 125 -3.07 -4.75 21.95
CA SER A 125 -2.85 -6.20 22.13
C SER A 125 -3.86 -7.02 21.32
N ILE A 126 -5.04 -6.47 21.04
CA ILE A 126 -6.09 -7.09 20.23
C ILE A 126 -5.65 -7.35 18.80
N LEU A 127 -4.72 -6.56 18.27
CA LEU A 127 -4.24 -6.64 16.88
C LEU A 127 -3.49 -7.95 16.63
N THR A 128 -2.84 -8.49 17.66
CA THR A 128 -2.12 -9.76 17.63
C THR A 128 -3.03 -10.98 17.88
N LYS A 129 -4.28 -10.76 18.29
CA LYS A 129 -5.26 -11.82 18.62
C LYS A 129 -6.29 -12.07 17.53
N LYS A 130 -6.44 -11.13 16.59
CA LYS A 130 -7.47 -11.19 15.55
C LYS A 130 -6.84 -11.24 14.17
N SER A 131 -7.52 -11.90 13.25
CA SER A 131 -7.02 -12.13 11.89
C SER A 131 -8.08 -11.88 10.82
N VAL A 132 -7.61 -11.56 9.63
CA VAL A 132 -8.43 -11.47 8.41
C VAL A 132 -7.69 -12.10 7.24
N MET A 133 -8.42 -12.82 6.38
CA MET A 133 -7.90 -13.42 5.15
C MET A 133 -7.43 -12.35 4.17
N HIS A 134 -6.15 -12.39 3.80
CA HIS A 134 -5.59 -11.65 2.68
C HIS A 134 -5.74 -12.46 1.37
N PRO A 135 -6.17 -11.83 0.25
CA PRO A 135 -6.43 -12.54 -1.01
C PRO A 135 -5.25 -13.36 -1.55
N ALA A 136 -4.02 -12.88 -1.34
CA ALA A 136 -2.81 -13.53 -1.87
C ALA A 136 -1.87 -14.13 -0.81
N LEU A 137 -2.04 -13.72 0.46
CA LEU A 137 -1.09 -14.07 1.53
C LEU A 137 -1.72 -15.03 2.54
N GLY A 138 -3.00 -15.39 2.37
CA GLY A 138 -3.73 -16.20 3.33
C GLY A 138 -4.09 -15.42 4.58
N GLU A 139 -4.37 -16.13 5.67
CA GLU A 139 -4.75 -15.50 6.93
C GLU A 139 -3.59 -14.71 7.54
N LEU A 140 -3.86 -13.45 7.90
CA LEU A 140 -2.91 -12.54 8.55
C LEU A 140 -3.53 -11.95 9.82
N LEU A 141 -2.72 -11.80 10.86
CA LEU A 141 -3.09 -11.03 12.05
C LEU A 141 -3.28 -9.54 11.69
N LEU A 142 -4.05 -8.80 12.49
CA LEU A 142 -4.34 -7.39 12.18
C LEU A 142 -3.11 -6.49 12.26
N ASP A 143 -2.16 -6.79 13.12
CA ASP A 143 -0.88 -6.09 13.15
C ASP A 143 -0.02 -6.39 11.91
N GLN A 144 -0.10 -7.60 11.36
CA GLN A 144 0.50 -7.93 10.06
C GLN A 144 -0.18 -7.19 8.90
N TRP A 145 -1.49 -6.94 8.98
CA TRP A 145 -2.19 -6.08 8.02
C TRP A 145 -1.71 -4.63 8.08
N ILE A 146 -1.35 -4.12 9.26
CA ILE A 146 -0.78 -2.78 9.43
C ILE A 146 0.65 -2.73 8.86
N GLU A 147 1.45 -3.76 9.17
CA GLU A 147 2.81 -3.92 8.63
C GLU A 147 2.84 -4.01 7.09
N LEU A 148 1.88 -4.74 6.51
CA LEU A 148 1.72 -4.88 5.07
C LEU A 148 1.62 -3.52 4.36
N ILE A 149 1.06 -2.48 4.99
CA ILE A 149 0.83 -1.18 4.35
C ILE A 149 2.16 -0.52 3.94
N TYR A 150 3.14 -0.45 4.84
CA TYR A 150 4.43 0.16 4.51
C TYR A 150 5.30 -0.74 3.63
N LEU A 151 5.24 -2.07 3.81
CA LEU A 151 5.97 -3.02 2.97
C LEU A 151 5.45 -3.01 1.52
N HIS A 152 4.14 -2.89 1.34
CA HIS A 152 3.50 -2.82 0.04
C HIS A 152 3.81 -1.51 -0.67
N GLU A 153 3.81 -0.39 0.06
CA GLU A 153 4.24 0.89 -0.49
C GLU A 153 5.71 0.86 -0.92
N GLN A 154 6.60 0.30 -0.08
CA GLN A 154 8.01 0.10 -0.43
C GLN A 154 8.18 -0.76 -1.70
N ARG A 155 7.43 -1.86 -1.80
CA ARG A 155 7.41 -2.71 -3.00
C ARG A 155 7.01 -1.91 -4.25
N HIS A 156 6.08 -0.97 -4.14
CA HIS A 156 5.62 -0.14 -5.26
C HIS A 156 6.54 1.03 -5.58
N ILE A 157 7.33 1.54 -4.62
CA ILE A 157 8.42 2.48 -4.91
C ILE A 157 9.42 1.83 -5.89
N GLU A 158 9.80 0.58 -5.66
CA GLU A 158 10.68 -0.15 -6.59
C GLU A 158 10.03 -0.36 -7.96
N GLN A 159 8.71 -0.60 -8.01
CA GLN A 159 7.97 -0.62 -9.28
C GLN A 159 8.05 0.71 -10.03
N ILE A 160 7.95 1.83 -9.32
CA ILE A 160 8.02 3.16 -9.93
C ILE A 160 9.40 3.40 -10.53
N LYS A 161 10.47 3.01 -9.82
CA LYS A 161 11.84 3.06 -10.33
C LYS A 161 12.02 2.19 -11.58
N GLU A 162 11.49 0.96 -11.57
CA GLU A 162 11.46 0.08 -12.75
C GLU A 162 10.77 0.75 -13.95
N ILE A 163 9.61 1.39 -13.72
CA ILE A 163 8.83 2.07 -14.78
C ILE A 163 9.61 3.27 -15.34
N LYS A 164 10.23 4.10 -14.49
CA LYS A 164 11.04 5.24 -14.93
C LYS A 164 12.15 4.81 -15.88
N LEU A 165 12.90 3.77 -15.52
CA LEU A 165 13.97 3.23 -16.36
C LEU A 165 13.45 2.74 -17.73
N LEU A 166 12.30 2.05 -17.75
CA LEU A 166 11.69 1.60 -19.01
C LEU A 166 11.27 2.77 -19.91
N CYS A 167 10.79 3.86 -19.34
CA CYS A 167 10.36 5.04 -20.08
C CYS A 167 11.52 5.93 -20.54
N GLU A 168 12.68 5.87 -19.88
CA GLU A 168 13.90 6.56 -20.31
C GLU A 168 14.59 5.85 -21.47
N ILE A 169 14.61 4.51 -21.48
CA ILE A 169 15.21 3.69 -22.54
C ILE A 169 14.39 3.75 -23.85
N GLY A 170 13.10 4.13 -23.78
CA GLY A 170 12.21 4.26 -24.93
C GLY A 170 12.26 5.63 -25.64
N LYS A 171 13.16 6.53 -25.24
CA LYS A 171 13.44 7.81 -25.92
C LYS A 171 14.70 7.70 -26.77
#